data_AF-A0A7S7UXM0-F1
#
_entry.id   AF-A0A7S7UXM0-F1
#
_cell.length_a   1.000
_cell.length_b   1.000
_cell.length_c   1.000
_cell.angle_alpha   90.00
_cell.angle_beta   90.00
_cell.angle_gamma   90.00
#
_symmetry.space_group_name_H-M   'P 1'
#
loop_
_entity.id
_entity.type
_entity.pdbx_description
1 polymer ?
#
loop_
_entity_poly.entity_id
_entity_poly.type
_entity_poly.pdbx_seq_one_letter_code
_entity_poly.pdbx_strand_id
1 'polypeptide(L)'
;MTDPFAQERPAGDNVIAWPFRATSMVANARRDCETLQRSVATLQRCLGALGDFLRNFDDRPEAEGLRAHMAELNELLSLRLAQISRTECLLQELLRRG
;
A
#
# COMPACT_ATOMS: atom_id res chain seq x y z
N MET A 1 62.31 -9.96 15.26
CA MET A 1 62.15 -8.71 14.50
C MET A 1 61.62 -9.10 13.12
N THR A 2 60.31 -9.05 12.96
CA THR A 2 59.58 -9.17 11.69
C THR A 2 58.21 -8.54 11.92
N ASP A 3 57.85 -7.59 11.08
CA ASP A 3 56.64 -6.76 11.12
C ASP A 3 55.74 -7.18 9.92
N PRO A 4 54.61 -6.53 9.64
CA PRO A 4 53.24 -6.68 10.17
C PRO A 4 52.27 -7.26 9.10
N PHE A 5 50.96 -7.30 9.41
CA PHE A 5 49.84 -7.58 8.48
C PHE A 5 49.58 -9.04 8.10
N ALA A 6 49.06 -9.81 9.07
CA ALA A 6 48.16 -10.93 8.76
C ALA A 6 46.80 -10.36 8.31
N GLN A 7 46.72 -9.95 7.04
CA GLN A 7 45.47 -9.61 6.38
C GLN A 7 45.19 -10.64 5.30
N GLU A 8 44.42 -11.67 5.62
CA GLU A 8 43.51 -12.32 4.67
C GLU A 8 42.21 -12.67 5.42
N ARG A 9 41.38 -11.64 5.64
CA ARG A 9 39.94 -11.85 5.85
C ARG A 9 39.32 -12.16 4.49
N PRO A 10 38.38 -13.11 4.39
CA PRO A 10 37.96 -13.70 3.12
C PRO A 10 37.32 -12.64 2.21
N ALA A 11 37.96 -12.41 1.07
CA ALA A 11 37.32 -11.85 -0.10
C ALA A 11 36.29 -12.88 -0.61
N GLY A 12 35.05 -12.71 -0.17
CA GLY A 12 33.93 -13.62 -0.45
C GLY A 12 32.61 -12.87 -0.55
N ASP A 13 32.62 -11.82 -1.37
CA ASP A 13 31.59 -11.59 -2.38
C ASP A 13 30.11 -11.46 -1.94
N ASN A 14 29.85 -10.58 -0.97
CA ASN A 14 28.49 -10.09 -0.67
C ASN A 14 27.98 -9.01 -1.66
N VAL A 15 28.60 -8.87 -2.83
CA VAL A 15 28.34 -7.77 -3.78
C VAL A 15 27.06 -8.00 -4.61
N ILE A 16 26.54 -9.24 -4.67
CA ILE A 16 25.33 -9.59 -5.45
C ILE A 16 24.02 -9.44 -4.66
N ALA A 17 24.06 -8.99 -3.39
CA ALA A 17 22.83 -8.86 -2.59
C ALA A 17 22.05 -7.55 -2.86
N TRP A 18 22.73 -6.49 -3.29
CA TRP A 18 22.20 -5.13 -3.30
C TRP A 18 21.10 -4.86 -4.36
N PRO A 19 21.16 -5.40 -5.60
CA PRO A 19 20.02 -5.29 -6.52
C PRO A 19 18.87 -6.23 -6.10
N PHE A 20 19.18 -7.48 -5.74
CA PHE A 20 18.17 -8.49 -5.41
C PHE A 20 17.29 -8.12 -4.21
N ARG A 21 17.87 -7.55 -3.15
CA ARG A 21 17.11 -7.09 -1.96
C ARG A 21 16.26 -5.85 -2.25
N ALA A 22 16.73 -4.94 -3.10
CA ALA A 22 15.95 -3.79 -3.53
C ALA A 22 14.77 -4.23 -4.40
N THR A 23 14.99 -5.12 -5.37
CA THR A 23 13.94 -5.67 -6.24
C THR A 23 12.88 -6.44 -5.43
N SER A 24 13.28 -7.24 -4.44
CA SER A 24 12.32 -7.98 -3.60
C SER A 24 11.51 -7.05 -2.68
N MET A 25 12.12 -6.00 -2.14
CA MET A 25 11.43 -4.99 -1.34
C MET A 25 10.40 -4.22 -2.18
N VAL A 26 10.77 -3.79 -3.39
CA VAL A 26 9.86 -3.10 -4.32
C VAL A 26 8.72 -4.03 -4.75
N ALA A 27 8.99 -5.30 -5.01
CA ALA A 27 7.95 -6.29 -5.32
C ALA A 27 6.99 -6.53 -4.15
N ASN A 28 7.49 -6.58 -2.91
CA ASN A 28 6.65 -6.70 -1.72
C ASN A 28 5.78 -5.46 -1.53
N ALA A 29 6.37 -4.25 -1.63
CA ALA A 29 5.63 -3.00 -1.53
C ALA A 29 4.51 -2.90 -2.59
N ARG A 30 4.72 -3.46 -3.79
CA ARG A 30 3.69 -3.53 -4.83
C ARG A 30 2.53 -4.44 -4.42
N ARG A 31 2.82 -5.64 -3.91
CA ARG A 31 1.78 -6.55 -3.38
C ARG A 31 1.00 -5.91 -2.22
N ASP A 32 1.67 -5.11 -1.39
CA ASP A 32 1.02 -4.36 -0.33
C ASP A 32 0.07 -3.31 -0.90
N CYS A 33 0.46 -2.60 -1.98
CA CYS A 33 -0.42 -1.68 -2.69
C CYS A 33 -1.66 -2.41 -3.27
N GLU A 34 -1.46 -3.53 -3.98
CA GLU A 34 -2.55 -4.36 -4.51
C GLU A 34 -3.50 -4.85 -3.40
N THR A 35 -2.96 -5.15 -2.21
CA THR A 35 -3.74 -5.54 -1.02
C THR A 35 -4.54 -4.37 -0.46
N LEU A 36 -3.91 -3.20 -0.31
CA LEU A 36 -4.57 -1.98 0.17
C LEU A 36 -5.69 -1.53 -0.77
N GLN A 37 -5.49 -1.60 -2.09
CA GLN A 37 -6.53 -1.30 -3.08
C GLN A 37 -7.75 -2.19 -2.92
N ARG A 38 -7.54 -3.51 -2.73
CA ARG A 38 -8.63 -4.47 -2.48
C ARG A 38 -9.37 -4.16 -1.17
N SER A 39 -8.64 -3.79 -0.12
CA SER A 39 -9.23 -3.38 1.16
C SER A 39 -10.09 -2.13 1.02
N VAL A 40 -9.60 -1.10 0.31
CA VAL A 40 -10.38 0.11 0.03
C VAL A 40 -11.65 -0.22 -0.77
N ALA A 41 -11.54 -0.99 -1.85
CA ALA A 41 -12.69 -1.41 -2.64
C ALA A 41 -13.71 -2.23 -1.83
N THR A 42 -13.27 -2.93 -0.78
CA THR A 42 -14.15 -3.66 0.14
C THR A 42 -14.88 -2.69 1.08
N LEU A 43 -14.16 -1.73 1.68
CA LEU A 43 -14.76 -0.70 2.52
C LEU A 43 -15.80 0.14 1.77
N GLN A 44 -15.52 0.53 0.53
CA GLN A 44 -16.48 1.28 -0.29
C GLN A 44 -17.75 0.46 -0.57
N ARG A 45 -17.62 -0.85 -0.82
CA ARG A 45 -18.78 -1.75 -0.95
C ARG A 45 -19.58 -1.86 0.35
N CYS A 46 -18.90 -1.97 1.50
CA CYS A 46 -19.56 -1.99 2.80
C CYS A 46 -20.34 -0.70 3.07
N LEU A 47 -19.77 0.47 2.73
CA LEU A 47 -20.46 1.76 2.86
C LEU A 47 -21.67 1.86 1.93
N GLY A 48 -21.56 1.35 0.70
CA GLY A 48 -22.70 1.26 -0.22
C GLY A 48 -23.84 0.42 0.36
N ALA A 49 -23.53 -0.79 0.85
CA ALA A 49 -24.52 -1.66 1.48
C ALA A 49 -25.18 -1.03 2.72
N LEU A 50 -24.40 -0.31 3.54
CA LEU A 50 -24.92 0.43 4.69
C LEU A 50 -25.83 1.58 4.25
N GLY A 51 -25.48 2.29 3.17
CA GLY A 51 -26.34 3.30 2.55
C GLY A 51 -27.68 2.75 2.09
N ASP A 52 -27.68 1.59 1.44
CA ASP A 52 -28.91 0.92 0.99
C ASP A 52 -29.74 0.41 2.17
N PHE A 53 -29.11 -0.06 3.25
CA PHE A 53 -29.81 -0.43 4.48
C PHE A 53 -30.53 0.76 5.12
N LEU A 54 -29.85 1.91 5.23
CA LEU A 54 -30.39 3.14 5.84
C LEU A 54 -31.49 3.82 5.02
N ARG A 55 -31.66 3.45 3.74
CA ARG A 55 -32.82 3.91 2.95
C ARG A 55 -34.14 3.36 3.48
N ASN A 56 -34.10 2.25 4.22
CA ASN A 56 -35.28 1.57 4.76
C ASN A 56 -35.55 1.93 6.24
N PHE A 57 -34.82 2.90 6.81
CA PHE A 57 -35.00 3.37 8.19
C PHE A 57 -35.88 4.61 8.25
N ASP A 58 -36.86 4.61 9.16
CA ASP A 58 -37.79 5.73 9.39
C ASP A 58 -37.16 6.90 10.18
N ASP A 59 -36.03 6.68 10.86
CA ASP A 59 -35.30 7.71 11.63
C ASP A 59 -34.51 8.66 10.71
N ARG A 60 -35.26 9.53 10.03
CA ARG A 60 -34.77 10.41 8.96
C ARG A 60 -33.58 11.30 9.33
N PRO A 61 -33.55 12.04 10.46
CA PRO A 61 -32.46 12.97 10.73
C PRO A 61 -31.13 12.27 11.09
N GLU A 62 -31.20 11.15 11.81
CA GLU A 62 -30.03 10.36 12.19
C GLU A 62 -29.47 9.61 10.98
N ALA A 63 -30.36 9.06 10.14
CA ALA A 63 -29.98 8.42 8.89
C ALA A 63 -29.33 9.42 7.90
N GLU A 64 -29.78 10.68 7.86
CA GLU A 64 -29.16 11.73 7.04
C GLU A 64 -27.75 12.10 7.53
N GLY A 65 -27.58 12.29 8.84
CA GLY A 65 -26.27 12.54 9.44
C GLY A 65 -25.29 11.40 9.12
N LEU A 66 -25.72 10.16 9.30
CA LEU A 66 -24.89 8.98 9.00
C LEU A 66 -24.57 8.88 7.49
N ARG A 67 -25.52 9.18 6.60
CA ARG A 67 -25.28 9.23 5.15
C ARG A 67 -24.23 10.26 4.77
N ALA A 68 -24.24 11.45 5.39
CA ALA A 68 -23.21 12.47 5.15
C ALA A 68 -21.83 11.97 5.56
N HIS A 69 -21.70 11.39 6.77
CA HIS A 69 -20.43 10.82 7.24
C HIS A 69 -19.92 9.69 6.35
N MET A 70 -20.80 8.83 5.85
CA MET A 70 -20.41 7.77 4.90
C MET A 70 -19.94 8.34 3.56
N ALA A 71 -20.54 9.44 3.08
CA ALA A 71 -20.10 10.11 1.86
C ALA A 71 -18.68 10.68 2.04
N GLU A 72 -18.43 11.39 3.14
CA GLU A 72 -17.09 11.91 3.48
C GLU A 72 -16.05 10.79 3.58
N LEU A 73 -16.39 9.68 4.23
CA LEU A 73 -15.50 8.53 4.33
C LEU A 73 -15.22 7.91 2.96
N ASN A 74 -16.22 7.82 2.08
CA ASN A 74 -16.04 7.31 0.73
C ASN A 74 -15.17 8.22 -0.14
N GLU A 75 -15.26 9.54 0.02
CA GLU A 75 -14.37 10.51 -0.62
C GLU A 75 -12.92 10.33 -0.14
N LEU A 76 -12.72 10.18 1.17
CA LEU A 76 -11.40 9.93 1.76
C LEU A 76 -10.80 8.61 1.25
N LEU A 77 -11.62 7.55 1.17
CA LEU A 77 -11.21 6.26 0.60
C LEU A 77 -10.81 6.40 -0.88
N SER A 78 -11.56 7.19 -1.65
CA SER A 78 -11.25 7.46 -3.06
C SER A 78 -9.92 8.21 -3.21
N LEU A 79 -9.66 9.21 -2.36
CA LEU A 79 -8.38 9.92 -2.33
C LEU A 79 -7.21 8.98 -1.99
N ARG A 80 -7.39 8.13 -0.97
CA ARG A 80 -6.37 7.16 -0.57
C ARG A 80 -6.10 6.13 -1.68
N LEU A 81 -7.14 5.69 -2.38
CA LEU A 81 -7.00 4.79 -3.54
C LEU A 81 -6.15 5.42 -4.65
N ALA A 82 -6.39 6.70 -4.97
CA ALA A 82 -5.60 7.43 -5.96
C ALA A 82 -4.12 7.53 -5.55
N GLN A 83 -3.85 7.77 -4.26
CA GLN A 83 -2.49 7.81 -3.73
C GLN A 83 -1.80 6.44 -3.78
N ILE A 84 -2.50 5.36 -3.40
CA ILE A 84 -1.96 4.00 -3.48
C ILE A 84 -1.65 3.62 -4.94
N SER A 85 -2.55 3.93 -5.86
CA SER A 85 -2.37 3.65 -7.30
C SER A 85 -1.17 4.41 -7.86
N ARG A 86 -0.97 5.67 -7.46
CA ARG A 86 0.22 6.43 -7.84
C ARG A 86 1.51 5.80 -7.28
N THR A 87 1.50 5.36 -6.03
CA THR A 87 2.64 4.66 -5.42
C THR A 87 2.96 3.37 -6.18
N GLU A 88 1.95 2.58 -6.53
CA GLU A 88 2.12 1.36 -7.32
C GLU A 88 2.79 1.63 -8.67
N CYS A 89 2.34 2.66 -9.40
CA CYS A 89 2.96 3.08 -10.66
C CYS A 89 4.44 3.43 -10.48
N LEU A 90 4.79 4.19 -9.43
CA LEU A 90 6.18 4.54 -9.14
C LEU A 90 7.03 3.31 -8.81
N LEU A 91 6.49 2.35 -8.05
CA LEU A 91 7.16 1.08 -7.77
C LEU A 91 7.38 0.27 -9.05
N GLN A 92 6.43 0.26 -9.96
CA GLN A 92 6.55 -0.40 -11.27
C GLN A 92 7.62 0.27 -12.15
N GLU A 93 7.71 1.60 -12.13
CA GLU A 93 8.77 2.34 -12.82
C GLU A 93 10.15 2.00 -12.28
N LEU A 94 10.31 1.86 -10.96
CA LEU A 94 11.57 1.45 -10.33
C LEU A 94 11.99 0.04 -10.77
N LEU A 95 11.05 -0.91 -10.85
CA LEU A 95 11.32 -2.26 -11.36
C LEU A 95 11.69 -2.30 -12.84
N ARG A 96 11.23 -1.34 -13.65
CA ARG A 96 11.61 -1.25 -15.07
C ARG A 96 13.02 -0.69 -15.30
N ARG A 97 13.57 0.03 -14.33
CA ARG A 97 14.85 0.75 -14.43
C ARG A 97 16.02 0.04 -13.74
N GLY A 98 15.74 -0.90 -12.83
CA GLY A 98 16.73 -1.76 -12.17
C GLY A 98 16.83 -3.11 -12.85
#